data_AF-A0A3Q0RVF7-F1
#
_entry.id   AF-A0A3Q0RVF7-F1
#
_cell.length_a   1.000
_cell.length_b   1.000
_cell.length_c   1.000
_cell.angle_alpha   90.00
_cell.angle_beta   90.00
_cell.angle_gamma   90.00
#
_symmetry.space_group_name_H-M   'P 1'
#
loop_
_entity.id
_entity.type
_entity.pdbx_description
1 polymer ?
#
loop_
_entity_poly.entity_id
_entity_poly.type
_entity_poly.pdbx_seq_one_letter_code
_entity_poly.pdbx_strand_id
1 'polypeptide(L)' 'LKSPHCKLETLSLSGCLITGEGCSSLTSALSSNPSHLRELDLSYNHPGEAGKKLLSARQQDPHCKLDTLRYGENI' A
#
# COMPACT_ATOMS: atom_id res chain seq x y z
N LEU A 1 8.38 -13.44 11.67
CA LEU A 1 9.49 -13.15 10.70
C LEU A 1 10.02 -11.74 10.96
N LYS A 2 11.11 -11.60 11.71
CA LYS A 2 11.95 -10.38 11.70
C LYS A 2 13.37 -10.86 11.42
N SER A 3 13.72 -10.93 10.13
CA SER A 3 15.12 -11.03 9.74
C SER A 3 15.61 -9.60 9.51
N PRO A 4 16.67 -9.14 10.18
CA PRO A 4 17.17 -7.76 10.07
C PRO A 4 17.63 -7.41 8.64
N HIS A 5 17.76 -8.41 7.76
CA HIS A 5 18.18 -8.26 6.38
C HIS A 5 17.06 -8.51 5.37
N CYS A 6 15.85 -8.87 5.81
CA CYS A 6 14.72 -9.06 4.90
C CYS A 6 14.00 -7.72 4.71
N LYS A 7 14.04 -7.20 3.49
CA LYS A 7 13.36 -5.97 3.06
C LYS A 7 12.28 -6.35 2.06
N LEU A 8 11.03 -6.05 2.41
CA LEU A 8 9.92 -6.21 1.48
C LEU A 8 9.85 -4.97 0.59
N GLU A 9 10.16 -5.12 -0.70
CA GLU A 9 10.11 -4.03 -1.69
C GLU A 9 8.82 -4.04 -2.50
N THR A 10 8.23 -5.21 -2.73
CA THR A 10 6.97 -5.37 -3.47
C THR A 10 5.97 -6.16 -2.64
N LEU A 11 4.74 -5.66 -2.58
CA LEU A 11 3.60 -6.31 -1.93
C LEU A 11 2.40 -6.27 -2.88
N SER A 12 1.94 -7.44 -3.31
CA SER A 12 0.65 -7.56 -4.00
C SER A 12 -0.38 -8.13 -3.03
N LEU A 13 -1.47 -7.39 -2.87
CA LEU A 13 -2.69 -7.80 -2.18
C LEU A 13 -3.85 -7.83 -3.18
N SER A 14 -3.55 -8.13 -4.44
CA SER A 14 -4.54 -8.18 -5.50
C SER A 14 -5.63 -9.20 -5.17
N GLY A 15 -6.90 -8.80 -5.28
CA GLY A 15 -8.03 -9.70 -5.01
C GLY A 15 -8.23 -10.06 -3.53
N CYS A 16 -7.66 -9.31 -2.60
CA CYS A 16 -7.75 -9.57 -1.16
C CYS A 16 -8.97 -8.94 -0.47
N LEU A 17 -9.96 -8.45 -1.23
CA LEU A 17 -11.18 -7.80 -0.71
C LEU A 17 -10.89 -6.61 0.22
N ILE A 18 -9.79 -5.89 -0.02
CA ILE A 18 -9.39 -4.71 0.75
C ILE A 18 -10.41 -3.59 0.53
N THR A 19 -10.94 -3.08 1.64
CA THR A 19 -11.86 -1.94 1.70
C THR A 19 -11.14 -0.67 2.16
N GLY A 20 -11.86 0.45 2.27
CA GLY A 20 -11.30 1.70 2.81
C GLY A 20 -10.74 1.59 4.23
N GLU A 21 -11.30 0.70 5.06
CA GLU A 21 -10.74 0.40 6.38
C GLU A 21 -9.36 -0.27 6.25
N GLY A 22 -9.23 -1.27 5.37
CA GLY A 22 -7.96 -1.90 5.06
C GLY A 22 -6.91 -0.90 4.54
N CYS A 23 -7.31 0.07 3.71
CA CYS A 23 -6.43 1.15 3.28
C CYS A 23 -5.94 2.03 4.44
N SER A 24 -6.79 2.26 5.45
CA SER A 24 -6.42 3.01 6.65
C SER A 24 -5.37 2.24 7.47
N SER A 25 -5.56 0.94 7.64
CA SER A 25 -4.57 0.05 8.29
C SER A 25 -3.25 0.01 7.52
N LEU A 26 -3.30 -0.12 6.19
CA LEU A 26 -2.12 -0.11 5.31
C LEU A 26 -1.36 1.22 5.43
N THR A 27 -2.07 2.35 5.41
CA THR A 27 -1.48 3.68 5.57
C THR A 27 -0.76 3.82 6.92
N SER A 28 -1.38 3.34 8.00
CA SER A 28 -0.78 3.34 9.34
C SER A 28 0.48 2.47 9.39
N ALA A 29 0.42 1.27 8.81
CA ALA A 29 1.58 0.37 8.73
C ALA A 29 2.75 1.02 7.96
N LEU A 30 2.48 1.63 6.81
CA LEU A 30 3.46 2.37 6.00
C LEU A 30 4.03 3.62 6.71
N SER A 31 3.35 4.13 7.73
CA SER A 31 3.78 5.28 8.53
C SER A 31 4.62 4.89 9.74
N SER A 32 4.31 3.74 10.35
CA SER A 32 4.94 3.27 11.59
C SER A 32 6.36 2.71 11.42
N ASN A 33 6.74 2.35 10.20
CA ASN A 33 8.03 1.72 9.90
C ASN A 33 8.57 2.36 8.62
N PRO A 34 9.87 2.74 8.53
CA PRO A 34 10.49 3.11 7.26
C PRO A 34 10.41 1.92 6.30
N SER A 35 9.30 1.89 5.58
CA SER A 35 8.96 0.85 4.64
C SER A 35 9.97 0.90 3.51
N HIS A 36 10.63 -0.23 3.26
CA HIS A 36 11.39 -0.43 2.03
C HIS A 36 10.48 -0.70 0.83
N LEU A 37 9.16 -0.72 1.04
CA LEU A 37 8.18 -0.97 0.00
C LEU A 37 8.24 0.13 -1.06
N ARG A 38 8.55 -0.30 -2.27
CA ARG A 38 8.60 0.47 -3.51
C ARG A 38 7.30 0.29 -4.30
N GLU A 39 6.66 -0.88 -4.18
CA GLU A 39 5.47 -1.21 -4.93
C GLU A 39 4.37 -1.83 -4.07
N LEU A 40 3.17 -1.27 -4.17
CA LEU A 40 1.95 -1.80 -3.57
C LEU A 40 0.90 -2.00 -4.66
N ASP A 41 0.47 -3.25 -4.82
CA ASP A 41 -0.57 -3.61 -5.75
C ASP A 41 -1.86 -3.98 -5.00
N LEU A 42 -2.89 -3.16 -5.20
CA LEU A 42 -4.25 -3.32 -4.69
C LEU A 42 -5.25 -3.56 -5.81
N SER A 43 -4.82 -4.06 -6.97
CA SER A 43 -5.72 -4.44 -8.06
C SER A 43 -6.82 -5.42 -7.61
N TYR A 44 -8.00 -5.37 -8.24
CA TYR A 44 -9.16 -6.19 -7.86
C TYR A 44 -9.56 -6.10 -6.37
N ASN A 45 -9.48 -4.90 -5.80
CA ASN A 45 -9.99 -4.60 -4.46
C ASN A 45 -11.00 -3.45 -4.53
N HIS A 46 -11.63 -3.14 -3.39
CA HIS A 46 -12.62 -2.08 -3.28
C HIS A 46 -12.19 -1.01 -2.26
N PRO A 47 -11.02 -0.36 -2.45
CA PRO A 47 -10.48 0.62 -1.49
C PRO A 47 -11.38 1.86 -1.31
N GLY A 48 -12.29 2.11 -2.26
CA GLY A 48 -13.10 3.32 -2.33
C GLY A 48 -12.27 4.59 -2.56
N GLU A 49 -12.92 5.71 -2.85
CA GLU A 49 -12.21 6.99 -3.09
C GLU A 49 -11.43 7.46 -1.86
N ALA A 50 -12.01 7.30 -0.66
CA ALA A 50 -11.36 7.68 0.58
C ALA A 50 -10.08 6.87 0.84
N GLY A 51 -10.13 5.54 0.66
CA GLY A 51 -8.96 4.67 0.83
C GLY A 51 -7.87 4.96 -0.19
N LYS A 52 -8.24 5.19 -1.46
CA LYS A 52 -7.31 5.61 -2.51
C LYS A 52 -6.64 6.95 -2.17
N LYS A 53 -7.41 7.93 -1.70
CA LYS A 53 -6.86 9.23 -1.30
C LYS A 53 -5.87 9.14 -0.14
N LEU A 54 -6.15 8.30 0.87
CA LEU A 54 -5.25 8.08 2.01
C LEU A 54 -3.90 7.52 1.56
N LEU A 55 -3.91 6.46 0.74
CA LEU A 55 -2.69 5.83 0.27
C LEU A 55 -1.91 6.71 -0.71
N SER A 56 -2.59 7.43 -1.61
CA SER A 56 -1.94 8.38 -2.51
C SER A 56 -1.32 9.57 -1.77
N ALA A 57 -1.97 10.07 -0.71
CA ALA A 57 -1.38 11.11 0.15
C ALA A 57 -0.11 10.59 0.85
N ARG A 58 -0.12 9.34 1.32
CA ARG A 58 1.07 8.70 1.88
C ARG A 58 2.19 8.54 0.84
N GLN A 59 1.86 8.26 -0.42
CA GLN A 59 2.83 8.15 -1.50
C GLN A 59 3.54 9.48 -1.80
N GLN A 60 2.85 10.61 -1.63
CA GLN A 60 3.40 11.96 -1.83
C GLN A 60 4.27 12.45 -0.66
N ASP A 61 4.29 11.74 0.46
CA ASP A 61 5.15 12.07 1.59
C ASP A 61 6.62 11.90 1.19
N PRO A 62 7.48 12.92 1.36
CA PRO A 62 8.89 12.85 0.96
C PRO A 62 9.71 11.80 1.72
N HIS A 63 9.19 11.30 2.85
CA HIS A 63 9.80 10.23 3.63
C HIS A 63 9.27 8.84 3.23
N CYS A 64 8.29 8.77 2.33
CA CYS A 64 7.78 7.52 1.77
C CYS A 64 8.67 7.05 0.60
N LYS A 65 8.87 5.74 0.50
CA LYS A 65 9.67 5.11 -0.58
C LYS A 65 8.80 4.46 -1.67
N LEU A 66 7.49 4.56 -1.53
CA LEU A 66 6.53 3.91 -2.41
C LEU A 66 6.50 4.63 -3.75
N ASP A 67 7.05 4.03 -4.81
CA ASP A 67 7.06 4.62 -6.15
C ASP A 67 5.81 4.23 -6.93
N THR A 68 5.31 2.99 -6.74
CA THR A 68 4.21 2.45 -7.52
C THR A 68 3.05 2.03 -6.63
N LEU A 69 1.86 2.49 -6.99
CA LEU A 69 0.60 2.13 -6.35
C LEU A 69 -0.42 1.77 -7.43
N ARG A 70 -0.95 0.54 -7.39
CA ARG A 70 -1.89 0.02 -8.40
C ARG A 70 -3.26 -0.26 -7.78
N TYR A 71 -4.32 0.09 -8.50
CA TYR A 71 -5.71 -0.12 -8.06
C TYR A 71 -6.58 -0.85 -9.11
N GLY A 72 -6.07 -1.08 -10.32
CA GLY A 72 -6.90 -1.43 -11.49
C GLY A 72 -7.61 -2.79 -11.38
N GLU A 73 -8.72 -2.91 -12.10
CA GLU A 73 -9.39 -4.17 -12.42
C GLU A 73 -9.10 -4.41 -13.91
N ASN A 74 -8.59 -5.59 -14.35
CA ASN A 74 -8.53 -5.82 -15.80
C ASN A 74 -9.97 -5.89 -16.31
N ILE A 75 -10.29 -5.02 -17.25
CA ILE A 75 -11.53 -5.02 -18.02
C ILE A 75 -11.46 -6.13 -19.06
#